data_AF-A0A9W6Y7C4-F1
#
_entry.id   AF-A0A9W6Y7C4-F1
#
_cell.length_a   1.000
_cell.length_b   1.000
_cell.length_c   1.000
_cell.angle_alpha   90.00
_cell.angle_beta   90.00
_cell.angle_gamma   90.00
#
_symmetry.space_group_name_H-M   'P 1'
#
loop_
_entity.id
_entity.type
_entity.pdbx_description
1 polymer ?
#
loop_
_entity_poly.entity_id
_entity_poly.type
_entity_poly.pdbx_seq_one_letter_code
_entity_poly.pdbx_strand_id
1 'polypeptide(L)'
;MTRSHVTWGWLVVSAFLLAVHVVAMTPPVCMNSTGTWGGGTLLSSCSGQCSGGRLCDVAADGDFTCFKYTDSAFVLLIRDSGYQSDEDVAARVADSSYVSRVAELPDDTSRYPYIDNCYLYDVSMLEMDLSIDQVVLAGGNSYRAYYKGRVAYLTFNSDFIANQPQITRVSLINVNLKDILLDLPSKLPANVTQLDLKNTLIYTFPSQFTALTKLKELWV
;
A
#
# COMPACT_ATOMS: atom_id res chain seq x y z
N MET A 1 62.80 -27.65 47.10
CA MET A 1 61.84 -28.68 46.65
C MET A 1 60.45 -28.14 46.93
N THR A 2 59.82 -27.50 45.94
CA THR A 2 58.40 -27.09 46.00
C THR A 2 57.98 -26.75 44.56
N ARG A 3 57.17 -27.65 43.96
CA ARG A 3 56.52 -27.52 42.66
C ARG A 3 55.19 -26.78 42.85
N SER A 4 54.86 -25.87 41.94
CA SER A 4 53.50 -25.35 41.72
C SER A 4 53.45 -24.82 40.27
N HIS A 5 53.01 -25.65 39.33
CA HIS A 5 51.63 -25.78 38.82
C HIS A 5 51.18 -24.60 37.94
N VAL A 6 51.33 -24.84 36.63
CA VAL A 6 50.70 -24.11 35.51
C VAL A 6 49.19 -24.35 35.57
N THR A 7 48.41 -23.27 35.54
CA THR A 7 46.96 -23.34 35.30
C THR A 7 46.63 -22.65 33.98
N TRP A 8 45.96 -23.41 33.11
CA TRP A 8 45.46 -22.98 31.82
C TRP A 8 44.19 -22.16 32.03
N GLY A 9 44.20 -20.89 31.63
CA GLY A 9 43.02 -20.04 31.60
C GLY A 9 42.10 -20.44 30.45
N TRP A 10 40.90 -20.92 30.78
CA TRP A 10 39.82 -21.12 29.83
C TRP A 10 39.20 -19.76 29.50
N LEU A 11 39.36 -19.30 28.26
CA LEU A 11 38.61 -18.18 27.70
C LEU A 11 37.17 -18.65 27.42
N VAL A 12 36.24 -18.22 28.25
CA VAL A 12 34.80 -18.35 27.98
C VAL A 12 34.45 -17.32 26.90
N VAL A 13 34.16 -17.80 25.68
CA VAL A 13 33.56 -16.99 24.63
C VAL A 13 32.09 -16.82 24.98
N SER A 14 31.72 -15.67 25.56
CA SER A 14 30.32 -15.30 25.73
C SER A 14 29.70 -15.04 24.36
N ALA A 15 28.89 -15.99 23.89
CA ALA A 15 27.97 -15.78 22.78
C ALA A 15 26.90 -14.79 23.23
N PHE A 16 27.02 -13.53 22.80
CA PHE A 16 25.93 -12.57 22.86
C PHE A 16 24.83 -13.05 21.91
N LEU A 17 23.79 -13.67 22.46
CA LEU A 17 22.52 -13.85 21.79
C LEU A 17 21.94 -12.45 21.52
N LEU A 18 22.06 -11.97 20.29
CA LEU A 18 21.27 -10.85 19.78
C LEU A 18 19.80 -11.30 19.82
N ALA A 19 19.09 -10.87 20.86
CA ALA A 19 17.64 -10.97 20.90
C ALA A 19 17.09 -10.10 19.76
N VAL A 20 16.69 -10.77 18.67
CA VAL A 20 15.83 -10.17 17.64
C VAL A 20 14.54 -9.80 18.35
N HIS A 21 14.42 -8.55 18.75
CA HIS A 21 13.13 -8.00 19.16
C HIS A 21 12.30 -7.89 17.89
N VAL A 22 11.50 -8.91 17.62
CA VAL A 22 10.34 -8.76 16.76
C VAL A 22 9.42 -7.83 17.54
N VAL A 23 9.57 -6.52 17.31
CA VAL A 23 8.56 -5.56 17.72
C VAL A 23 7.35 -5.96 16.90
N ALA A 24 6.35 -6.55 17.55
CA ALA A 24 5.05 -6.72 16.94
C ALA A 24 4.60 -5.32 16.54
N MET A 25 4.61 -5.05 15.23
CA MET A 25 4.05 -3.83 14.65
C MET A 25 2.64 -3.74 15.21
N THR A 26 2.38 -2.80 16.11
CA THR A 26 1.01 -2.61 16.59
C THR A 26 0.23 -2.10 15.39
N PRO A 27 -0.76 -2.85 14.86
CA PRO A 27 -1.54 -2.36 13.75
C PRO A 27 -2.29 -1.11 14.26
N PRO A 28 -2.16 0.02 13.57
CA PRO A 28 -2.71 1.29 14.02
C PRO A 28 -4.24 1.30 14.07
N VAL A 29 -4.75 2.11 15.01
CA VAL A 29 -6.09 1.98 15.60
C VAL A 29 -7.16 2.59 14.69
N CYS A 30 -7.69 1.77 13.78
CA CYS A 30 -8.95 1.97 13.07
C CYS A 30 -9.95 0.88 13.52
N MET A 31 -10.21 0.76 14.82
CA MET A 31 -11.21 -0.18 15.33
C MET A 31 -12.57 0.52 15.40
N ASN A 32 -13.61 -0.12 14.89
CA ASN A 32 -14.98 0.31 15.15
C ASN A 32 -15.37 0.03 16.62
N SER A 33 -16.55 0.47 17.04
CA SER A 33 -17.04 0.31 18.42
C SER A 33 -17.20 -1.14 18.88
N THR A 34 -17.11 -2.12 17.98
CA THR A 34 -17.20 -3.56 18.29
C THR A 34 -15.83 -4.24 18.34
N GLY A 35 -14.73 -3.49 18.21
CA GLY A 35 -13.37 -4.03 18.22
C GLY A 35 -13.02 -4.82 16.95
N THR A 36 -13.85 -4.74 15.91
CA THR A 36 -13.48 -5.19 14.57
C THR A 36 -12.79 -4.03 13.85
N TRP A 37 -11.74 -4.36 13.10
CA TRP A 37 -11.08 -3.38 12.26
C TRP A 37 -12.10 -2.85 11.26
N GLY A 38 -12.32 -1.53 11.28
CA GLY A 38 -13.21 -0.87 10.34
C GLY A 38 -12.50 -0.81 9.00
N GLY A 39 -13.15 -1.29 7.96
CA GLY A 39 -12.75 -0.97 6.62
C GLY A 39 -13.75 -1.48 5.63
N GLY A 40 -13.95 -0.67 4.62
CA GLY A 40 -14.73 -0.97 3.46
C GLY A 40 -13.90 -1.61 2.36
N THR A 41 -14.63 -2.09 1.38
CA THR A 41 -14.09 -2.67 0.16
C THR A 41 -14.38 -1.73 -0.99
N LEU A 42 -13.39 -1.44 -1.82
CA LEU A 42 -13.61 -0.79 -3.12
C LEU A 42 -14.22 -1.81 -4.09
N LEU A 43 -15.38 -1.46 -4.65
CA LEU A 43 -16.24 -2.30 -5.46
C LEU A 43 -16.61 -1.62 -6.78
N SER A 44 -16.97 -2.42 -7.79
CA SER A 44 -17.55 -1.95 -9.06
C SER A 44 -18.95 -1.36 -8.92
N SER A 45 -19.71 -1.83 -7.92
CA SER A 45 -21.09 -1.43 -7.68
C SER A 45 -21.48 -1.68 -6.23
N CYS A 46 -22.11 -0.69 -5.61
CA CYS A 46 -22.65 -0.76 -4.26
C CYS A 46 -24.16 -0.94 -4.36
N SER A 47 -24.62 -2.11 -4.85
CA SER A 47 -26.04 -2.41 -5.04
C SER A 47 -26.79 -1.41 -5.93
N GLY A 48 -26.10 -0.85 -6.94
CA GLY A 48 -26.67 0.14 -7.86
C GLY A 48 -26.88 1.54 -7.28
N GLN A 49 -26.42 1.80 -6.05
CA GLN A 49 -26.53 3.12 -5.41
C GLN A 49 -25.69 4.20 -6.11
N CYS A 50 -24.59 3.78 -6.75
CA CYS A 50 -23.73 4.66 -7.52
C CYS A 50 -24.15 4.66 -9.00
N SER A 51 -24.85 5.72 -9.41
CA SER A 51 -25.27 5.90 -10.80
C SER A 51 -24.08 6.09 -11.74
N GLY A 52 -24.15 5.48 -12.94
CA GLY A 52 -23.21 5.76 -14.04
C GLY A 52 -21.89 4.98 -13.96
N GLY A 53 -21.93 3.71 -13.53
CA GLY A 53 -20.74 2.84 -13.55
C GLY A 53 -19.62 3.31 -12.63
N ARG A 54 -19.96 3.98 -11.53
CA ARG A 54 -18.98 4.54 -10.59
C ARG A 54 -18.54 3.49 -9.60
N LEU A 55 -17.24 3.44 -9.36
CA LEU A 55 -16.67 2.67 -8.26
C LEU A 55 -17.12 3.25 -6.93
N CYS A 56 -17.10 2.45 -5.88
CA CYS A 56 -17.56 2.87 -4.57
C CYS A 56 -16.95 2.05 -3.45
N ASP A 57 -16.93 2.61 -2.25
CA ASP A 57 -16.70 1.82 -1.05
C ASP A 57 -18.03 1.53 -0.33
N VAL A 58 -18.07 0.41 0.38
CA VAL A 58 -19.10 0.13 1.39
C VAL A 58 -18.40 0.06 2.73
N ALA A 59 -18.68 1.01 3.60
CA ALA A 59 -18.18 1.02 4.97
C ALA A 59 -18.82 -0.11 5.80
N ALA A 60 -18.19 -0.44 6.94
CA ALA A 60 -18.62 -1.55 7.79
C ALA A 60 -20.02 -1.36 8.42
N ASP A 61 -20.50 -0.12 8.50
CA ASP A 61 -21.84 0.26 8.95
C ASP A 61 -22.89 0.28 7.81
N GLY A 62 -22.48 0.00 6.57
CA GLY A 62 -23.35 -0.07 5.41
C GLY A 62 -23.49 1.25 4.64
N ASP A 63 -22.83 2.32 5.09
CA ASP A 63 -22.72 3.55 4.32
C ASP A 63 -21.86 3.34 3.07
N PHE A 64 -22.11 4.12 2.02
CA PHE A 64 -21.38 4.00 0.75
C PHE A 64 -20.90 5.36 0.25
N THR A 65 -19.68 5.40 -0.28
CA THR A 65 -19.15 6.57 -1.00
C THR A 65 -18.99 6.22 -2.47
N CYS A 66 -19.55 7.05 -3.37
CA CYS A 66 -19.37 6.88 -4.80
C CYS A 66 -18.18 7.70 -5.31
N PHE A 67 -17.24 7.05 -5.99
CA PHE A 67 -16.07 7.66 -6.59
C PHE A 67 -16.26 7.90 -8.08
N LYS A 68 -15.92 9.10 -8.54
CA LYS A 68 -16.02 9.49 -9.95
C LYS A 68 -14.70 9.26 -10.66
N TYR A 69 -14.77 8.93 -11.94
CA TYR A 69 -13.63 8.98 -12.84
C TYR A 69 -13.22 10.43 -13.12
N THR A 70 -11.94 10.63 -13.45
CA THR A 70 -11.38 11.90 -13.90
C THR A 70 -10.83 11.71 -15.30
N ASP A 71 -11.54 12.25 -16.30
CA ASP A 71 -11.21 12.06 -17.72
C ASP A 71 -11.09 10.56 -18.09
N SER A 72 -9.95 10.13 -18.65
CA SER A 72 -9.68 8.72 -18.98
C SER A 72 -9.01 7.94 -17.85
N ALA A 73 -9.00 8.47 -16.63
CA ALA A 73 -8.32 7.87 -15.48
C ALA A 73 -9.26 7.68 -14.29
N PHE A 74 -9.07 6.58 -13.58
CA PHE A 74 -9.53 6.45 -12.20
C PHE A 74 -8.38 6.76 -11.26
N VAL A 75 -8.52 7.82 -10.46
CA VAL A 75 -7.54 8.20 -9.44
C VAL A 75 -8.24 8.18 -8.09
N LEU A 76 -7.72 7.42 -7.13
CA LEU A 76 -8.20 7.41 -5.76
C LEU A 76 -7.03 7.70 -4.81
N LEU A 77 -7.22 8.70 -3.96
CA LEU A 77 -6.28 9.06 -2.90
C LEU A 77 -6.68 8.37 -1.60
N ILE A 78 -5.80 7.53 -1.05
CA ILE A 78 -6.00 6.81 0.21
C ILE A 78 -5.25 7.58 1.29
N ARG A 79 -5.95 8.50 1.95
CA ARG A 79 -5.36 9.36 2.97
C ARG A 79 -4.88 8.54 4.14
N ASP A 80 -3.74 8.95 4.67
CA ASP A 80 -3.17 8.31 5.84
C ASP A 80 -4.00 8.68 7.08
N SER A 81 -4.92 7.78 7.42
CA SER A 81 -5.58 7.72 8.70
C SER A 81 -5.35 6.33 9.28
N GLY A 82 -4.60 6.31 10.37
CA GLY A 82 -4.42 5.11 11.17
C GLY A 82 -3.74 3.93 10.46
N TYR A 83 -2.88 4.15 9.45
CA TYR A 83 -1.83 3.18 9.05
C TYR A 83 -0.42 3.80 9.21
N GLN A 84 0.51 3.05 9.79
CA GLN A 84 1.89 3.45 10.00
C GLN A 84 2.76 2.24 9.72
N SER A 85 3.59 2.34 8.69
CA SER A 85 4.57 1.32 8.38
C SER A 85 5.75 1.43 9.35
N ASP A 86 6.50 0.34 9.51
CA ASP A 86 7.77 0.35 10.24
C ASP A 86 8.75 1.40 9.68
N GLU A 87 8.74 1.60 8.37
CA GLU A 87 9.54 2.62 7.72
C GLU A 87 9.13 4.05 8.10
N ASP A 88 7.83 4.33 8.21
CA ASP A 88 7.31 5.62 8.69
C ASP A 88 7.71 5.85 10.15
N VAL A 89 7.54 4.83 11.00
CA VAL A 89 7.93 4.88 12.42
C VAL A 89 9.43 5.12 12.57
N ALA A 90 10.26 4.37 11.84
CA ALA A 90 11.71 4.53 11.87
C ALA A 90 12.13 5.91 11.36
N ALA A 91 11.50 6.43 10.30
CA ALA A 91 11.81 7.75 9.75
C ALA A 91 11.49 8.88 10.74
N ARG A 92 10.36 8.79 11.47
CA ARG A 92 10.00 9.77 12.51
C ARG A 92 11.01 9.82 13.65
N VAL A 93 11.57 8.68 14.03
CA VAL A 93 12.61 8.60 15.07
C VAL A 93 13.95 9.15 14.55
N ALA A 94 14.28 8.86 13.30
CA ALA A 94 15.54 9.28 12.69
C ALA A 94 15.59 10.78 12.32
N ASP A 95 14.44 11.38 11.98
CA ASP A 95 14.36 12.77 11.53
C ASP A 95 13.21 13.53 12.22
N SER A 96 13.57 14.43 13.14
CA SER A 96 12.61 15.30 13.84
C SER A 96 11.80 16.22 12.93
N SER A 97 12.28 16.50 11.71
CA SER A 97 11.57 17.31 10.70
C SER A 97 10.67 16.48 9.77
N TYR A 98 10.67 15.15 9.91
CA TYR A 98 9.92 14.26 9.03
C TYR A 98 8.42 14.61 8.99
N VAL A 99 7.82 14.82 10.15
CA VAL A 99 6.37 15.09 10.26
C VAL A 99 5.99 16.42 9.59
N SER A 100 6.77 17.48 9.80
CA SER A 100 6.51 18.79 9.19
C SER A 100 6.67 18.74 7.68
N ARG A 101 7.71 18.05 7.22
CA ARG A 101 7.98 17.83 5.79
C ARG A 101 6.86 17.05 5.09
N VAL A 102 6.30 16.03 5.75
CA VAL A 102 5.13 15.35 5.19
C VAL A 102 3.93 16.29 5.09
N ALA A 103 3.71 17.14 6.09
CA ALA A 103 2.60 18.10 6.09
C ALA A 103 2.74 19.16 4.98
N GLU A 104 3.95 19.39 4.46
CA GLU A 104 4.24 20.27 3.33
C GLU A 104 4.01 19.62 1.95
N LEU A 105 3.70 18.31 1.89
CA LEU A 105 3.38 17.66 0.62
C LEU A 105 2.13 18.29 -0.02
N PRO A 106 2.03 18.29 -1.36
CA PRO A 106 0.85 18.76 -2.07
C PRO A 106 -0.44 18.05 -1.63
N ASP A 107 -1.55 18.78 -1.72
CA ASP A 107 -2.88 18.27 -1.46
C ASP A 107 -3.76 18.40 -2.72
N ASP A 108 -4.11 17.25 -3.30
CA ASP A 108 -4.93 17.11 -4.50
C ASP A 108 -6.34 16.58 -4.20
N THR A 109 -6.77 16.58 -2.94
CA THR A 109 -8.10 16.09 -2.49
C THR A 109 -9.27 16.91 -3.04
N SER A 110 -9.01 18.15 -3.47
CA SER A 110 -10.00 18.97 -4.18
C SER A 110 -10.21 18.53 -5.65
N ARG A 111 -9.26 17.77 -6.21
CA ARG A 111 -9.26 17.35 -7.61
C ARG A 111 -9.66 15.88 -7.78
N TYR A 112 -9.20 15.03 -6.89
CA TYR A 112 -9.42 13.59 -6.97
C TYR A 112 -10.26 13.10 -5.79
N PRO A 113 -11.10 12.07 -5.98
CA PRO A 113 -11.76 11.43 -4.87
C PRO A 113 -10.73 10.88 -3.89
N TYR A 114 -11.10 10.91 -2.62
CA TYR A 114 -10.25 10.43 -1.55
C TYR A 114 -11.06 9.65 -0.52
N ILE A 115 -10.38 8.75 0.15
CA ILE A 115 -10.89 8.01 1.28
C ILE A 115 -9.77 7.81 2.29
N ASP A 116 -10.13 7.79 3.55
CA ASP A 116 -9.22 7.58 4.67
C ASP A 116 -8.88 6.08 4.76
N ASN A 117 -7.60 5.71 4.97
CA ASN A 117 -7.17 4.31 5.01
C ASN A 117 -7.85 3.51 6.14
N CYS A 118 -8.30 4.18 7.20
CA CYS A 118 -9.20 3.61 8.21
C CYS A 118 -10.55 3.10 7.67
N TYR A 119 -10.96 3.50 6.47
CA TYR A 119 -12.24 3.09 5.87
C TYR A 119 -12.07 2.34 4.56
N LEU A 120 -10.85 2.21 4.04
CA LEU A 120 -10.58 1.40 2.86
C LEU A 120 -9.30 0.59 3.09
N TYR A 121 -9.43 -0.72 3.00
CA TYR A 121 -8.31 -1.66 2.94
C TYR A 121 -8.42 -2.59 1.76
N ASP A 122 -9.63 -3.05 1.43
CA ASP A 122 -9.77 -4.13 0.48
C ASP A 122 -10.17 -3.58 -0.87
N VAL A 123 -9.60 -4.17 -1.90
CA VAL A 123 -9.92 -3.86 -3.28
C VAL A 123 -10.38 -5.15 -3.95
N SER A 124 -11.67 -5.18 -4.29
CA SER A 124 -12.27 -6.32 -4.99
C SER A 124 -11.89 -6.32 -6.48
N MET A 125 -12.50 -7.23 -7.23
CA MET A 125 -12.50 -7.16 -8.69
C MET A 125 -13.30 -5.93 -9.13
N LEU A 126 -12.66 -5.07 -9.90
CA LEU A 126 -13.22 -3.82 -10.40
C LEU A 126 -13.57 -3.94 -11.87
N GLU A 127 -14.79 -3.56 -12.19
CA GLU A 127 -15.27 -3.31 -13.54
C GLU A 127 -15.31 -1.80 -13.73
N MET A 128 -14.58 -1.32 -14.74
CA MET A 128 -14.45 0.10 -15.02
C MET A 128 -15.05 0.43 -16.38
N ASP A 129 -15.46 1.68 -16.57
CA ASP A 129 -15.91 2.18 -17.86
C ASP A 129 -14.83 1.97 -18.95
N LEU A 130 -15.27 1.66 -20.17
CA LEU A 130 -14.37 1.38 -21.31
C LEU A 130 -13.54 2.60 -21.75
N SER A 131 -13.93 3.81 -21.35
CA SER A 131 -13.18 5.05 -21.58
C SER A 131 -11.98 5.23 -20.65
N ILE A 132 -11.89 4.43 -19.58
CA ILE A 132 -10.78 4.49 -18.63
C ILE A 132 -9.64 3.64 -19.14
N ASP A 133 -8.45 4.21 -19.25
CA ASP A 133 -7.23 3.49 -19.67
C ASP A 133 -6.14 3.50 -18.58
N GLN A 134 -6.37 4.23 -17.49
CA GLN A 134 -5.45 4.41 -16.39
C GLN A 134 -6.11 4.20 -15.02
N VAL A 135 -5.41 3.48 -14.14
CA VAL A 135 -5.76 3.34 -12.72
C VAL A 135 -4.64 3.86 -11.86
N VAL A 136 -4.97 4.74 -10.91
CA VAL A 136 -4.07 5.28 -9.90
C VAL A 136 -4.67 5.05 -8.52
N LEU A 137 -4.02 4.23 -7.70
CA LEU A 137 -4.29 4.14 -6.27
C LEU A 137 -3.07 4.72 -5.56
N ALA A 138 -3.28 5.77 -4.77
CA ALA A 138 -2.16 6.47 -4.14
C ALA A 138 -2.39 6.76 -2.67
N GLY A 139 -1.45 6.36 -1.81
CA GLY A 139 -1.45 6.76 -0.41
C GLY A 139 -1.13 8.25 -0.22
N GLY A 140 -1.82 8.89 0.73
CA GLY A 140 -1.68 10.31 1.05
C GLY A 140 -2.66 11.22 0.31
N ASN A 141 -2.41 12.53 0.36
CA ASN A 141 -3.27 13.54 -0.24
C ASN A 141 -2.87 13.88 -1.69
N SER A 142 -1.83 13.26 -2.24
CA SER A 142 -1.37 13.45 -3.62
C SER A 142 -0.56 12.24 -4.09
N TYR A 143 -0.59 11.98 -5.39
CA TYR A 143 0.27 10.97 -6.03
C TYR A 143 1.49 11.59 -6.75
N ARG A 144 1.65 12.92 -6.68
CA ARG A 144 2.71 13.66 -7.39
C ARG A 144 3.98 13.83 -6.56
N ALA A 145 3.89 13.62 -5.26
CA ALA A 145 5.02 13.69 -4.33
C ALA A 145 4.79 12.72 -3.18
N TYR A 146 5.89 12.33 -2.52
CA TYR A 146 5.84 11.40 -1.41
C TYR A 146 7.04 11.59 -0.47
N TYR A 147 6.86 11.13 0.76
CA TYR A 147 7.94 10.91 1.71
C TYR A 147 8.14 9.42 1.91
N LYS A 148 9.39 8.98 1.79
CA LYS A 148 9.74 7.56 1.86
C LYS A 148 9.23 6.94 3.16
N GLY A 149 8.68 5.74 3.06
CA GLY A 149 8.15 4.98 4.18
C GLY A 149 6.66 5.25 4.44
N ARG A 150 6.16 6.44 4.13
CA ARG A 150 4.75 6.77 4.33
C ARG A 150 3.90 6.22 3.20
N VAL A 151 3.06 5.24 3.52
CA VAL A 151 2.25 4.50 2.56
C VAL A 151 0.88 4.21 3.14
N ALA A 152 -0.10 3.98 2.28
CA ALA A 152 -1.37 3.35 2.63
C ALA A 152 -1.22 1.82 2.64
N TYR A 153 -2.07 1.13 3.39
CA TYR A 153 -2.19 -0.32 3.39
C TYR A 153 -3.43 -0.75 2.62
N LEU A 154 -3.25 -1.58 1.60
CA LEU A 154 -4.33 -2.15 0.81
C LEU A 154 -4.10 -3.65 0.58
N THR A 155 -5.17 -4.43 0.59
CA THR A 155 -5.24 -5.80 0.10
C THR A 155 -5.98 -5.85 -1.22
N PHE A 156 -5.65 -6.85 -2.05
CA PHE A 156 -6.34 -7.10 -3.31
C PHE A 156 -6.89 -8.52 -3.28
N ASN A 157 -8.09 -8.70 -2.72
CA ASN A 157 -8.66 -10.01 -2.42
C ASN A 157 -9.25 -10.76 -3.64
N SER A 158 -9.20 -10.18 -4.83
CA SER A 158 -9.70 -10.78 -6.08
C SER A 158 -8.77 -10.48 -7.26
N ASP A 159 -9.23 -10.75 -8.49
CA ASP A 159 -8.55 -10.42 -9.75
C ASP A 159 -8.51 -8.90 -10.04
N PHE A 160 -8.41 -8.06 -9.00
CA PHE A 160 -8.36 -6.59 -8.99
C PHE A 160 -8.85 -5.94 -10.29
N ILE A 161 -7.98 -5.76 -11.29
CA ILE A 161 -8.34 -5.24 -12.62
C ILE A 161 -7.87 -6.16 -13.76
N ALA A 162 -7.51 -7.40 -13.48
CA ALA A 162 -6.94 -8.33 -14.45
C ALA A 162 -7.80 -8.50 -15.72
N ASN A 163 -9.12 -8.43 -15.55
CA ASN A 163 -10.10 -8.60 -16.61
C ASN A 163 -10.52 -7.28 -17.30
N GLN A 164 -9.76 -6.20 -17.14
CA GLN A 164 -10.04 -4.88 -17.72
C GLN A 164 -9.08 -4.58 -18.90
N PRO A 165 -9.35 -5.09 -20.12
CA PRO A 165 -8.42 -5.00 -21.25
C PRO A 165 -8.21 -3.58 -21.79
N GLN A 166 -9.04 -2.62 -21.43
CA GLN A 166 -8.84 -1.21 -21.78
C GLN A 166 -7.74 -0.54 -20.95
N ILE A 167 -7.43 -1.08 -19.76
CA ILE A 167 -6.43 -0.49 -18.85
C ILE A 167 -5.03 -0.86 -19.30
N THR A 168 -4.23 0.16 -19.63
CA THR A 168 -2.85 -0.01 -20.10
C THR A 168 -1.82 0.65 -19.20
N ARG A 169 -2.27 1.47 -18.24
CA ARG A 169 -1.43 2.24 -17.31
C ARG A 169 -1.90 2.03 -15.88
N VAL A 170 -1.01 1.59 -15.01
CA VAL A 170 -1.33 1.35 -13.60
C VAL A 170 -0.30 2.04 -12.72
N SER A 171 -0.77 2.77 -11.71
CA SER A 171 0.08 3.45 -10.74
C SER A 171 -0.38 3.09 -9.32
N LEU A 172 0.48 2.41 -8.57
CA LEU A 172 0.32 2.12 -7.15
C LEU A 172 1.40 2.89 -6.41
N ILE A 173 1.07 4.07 -5.92
CA ILE A 173 2.03 5.05 -5.38
C ILE A 173 1.81 5.17 -3.88
N ASN A 174 2.86 5.09 -3.06
CA ASN A 174 2.71 5.14 -1.60
C ASN A 174 1.74 4.06 -1.09
N VAL A 175 1.85 2.82 -1.58
CA VAL A 175 1.02 1.69 -1.13
C VAL A 175 1.95 0.58 -0.63
N ASN A 176 1.71 0.03 0.56
CA ASN A 176 2.45 -1.12 1.04
C ASN A 176 2.14 -2.34 0.15
N LEU A 177 3.10 -2.76 -0.68
CA LEU A 177 2.94 -3.93 -1.55
C LEU A 177 3.63 -5.18 -1.00
N LYS A 178 4.26 -5.16 0.19
CA LYS A 178 5.11 -6.25 0.69
C LYS A 178 4.42 -7.62 0.61
N ASP A 179 3.16 -7.69 1.03
CA ASP A 179 2.43 -8.95 1.16
C ASP A 179 1.74 -9.42 -0.13
N ILE A 180 1.70 -8.56 -1.16
CA ILE A 180 0.98 -8.82 -2.41
C ILE A 180 1.88 -8.78 -3.66
N LEU A 181 3.15 -8.41 -3.49
CA LEU A 181 4.06 -8.13 -4.59
C LEU A 181 4.23 -9.31 -5.56
N LEU A 182 4.23 -10.54 -5.04
CA LEU A 182 4.38 -11.75 -5.85
C LEU A 182 3.14 -12.07 -6.70
N ASP A 183 1.96 -11.71 -6.20
CA ASP A 183 0.67 -11.98 -6.85
C ASP A 183 0.20 -10.79 -7.70
N LEU A 184 0.75 -9.60 -7.49
CA LEU A 184 0.35 -8.39 -8.21
C LEU A 184 0.34 -8.58 -9.74
N PRO A 185 1.32 -9.22 -10.41
CA PRO A 185 1.28 -9.41 -11.86
C PRO A 185 0.03 -10.13 -12.39
N SER A 186 -0.53 -11.10 -11.66
CA SER A 186 -1.74 -11.82 -12.08
C SER A 186 -3.02 -11.01 -11.85
N LYS A 187 -2.95 -9.96 -11.04
CA LYS A 187 -4.04 -9.04 -10.71
C LYS A 187 -4.15 -7.85 -11.66
N LEU A 188 -3.24 -7.75 -12.62
CA LEU A 188 -3.17 -6.68 -13.61
C LEU A 188 -3.53 -7.19 -15.02
N PRO A 189 -4.10 -6.33 -15.89
CA PRO A 189 -4.36 -6.71 -17.28
C PRO A 189 -3.08 -7.15 -18.00
N ALA A 190 -3.18 -8.20 -18.82
CA ALA A 190 -2.03 -8.74 -19.56
C ALA A 190 -1.45 -7.73 -20.59
N ASN A 191 -2.19 -6.68 -20.94
CA ASN A 191 -1.80 -5.63 -21.87
C ASN A 191 -1.30 -4.34 -21.20
N VAL A 192 -1.07 -4.35 -19.88
CA VAL A 192 -0.43 -3.23 -19.20
C VAL A 192 0.92 -2.91 -19.86
N THR A 193 1.10 -1.65 -20.24
CA THR A 193 2.30 -1.12 -20.89
C THR A 193 3.12 -0.22 -19.99
N GLN A 194 2.49 0.41 -18.99
CA GLN A 194 3.15 1.26 -18.01
C GLN A 194 2.73 0.86 -16.60
N LEU A 195 3.71 0.65 -15.72
CA LEU A 195 3.51 0.34 -14.31
C LEU A 195 4.37 1.26 -13.43
N ASP A 196 3.74 1.97 -12.50
CA ASP A 196 4.41 2.85 -11.54
C ASP A 196 4.18 2.33 -10.11
N LEU A 197 5.25 1.91 -9.43
CA LEU A 197 5.26 1.34 -8.09
C LEU A 197 6.13 2.17 -7.11
N LYS A 198 6.07 3.50 -7.18
CA LYS A 198 6.87 4.38 -6.31
C LYS A 198 6.48 4.30 -4.84
N ASN A 199 7.50 4.26 -3.99
CA ASN A 199 7.37 4.28 -2.52
C ASN A 199 6.42 3.18 -2.02
N THR A 200 6.65 1.94 -2.46
CA THR A 200 5.76 0.79 -2.20
C THR A 200 6.28 -0.18 -1.13
N LEU A 201 7.37 0.22 -0.45
CA LEU A 201 8.13 -0.58 0.51
C LEU A 201 8.69 -1.90 -0.06
N ILE A 202 8.79 -2.01 -1.38
CA ILE A 202 9.46 -3.12 -2.04
C ILE A 202 10.97 -2.87 -2.05
N TYR A 203 11.73 -3.88 -1.67
CA TYR A 203 13.20 -3.83 -1.64
C TYR A 203 13.85 -4.73 -2.69
N THR A 204 13.08 -5.69 -3.20
CA THR A 204 13.47 -6.62 -4.24
C THR A 204 12.36 -6.71 -5.26
N PHE A 205 12.70 -6.64 -6.54
CA PHE A 205 11.74 -6.72 -7.62
C PHE A 205 11.60 -8.18 -8.08
N PRO A 206 10.40 -8.80 -8.02
CA PRO A 206 10.29 -10.22 -8.23
C PRO A 206 10.19 -10.59 -9.71
N SER A 207 10.63 -11.79 -10.07
CA SER A 207 10.64 -12.28 -11.46
C SER A 207 9.24 -12.51 -12.04
N GLN A 208 8.22 -12.59 -11.19
CA GLN A 208 6.81 -12.78 -11.56
C GLN A 208 6.32 -11.66 -12.51
N PHE A 209 6.87 -10.45 -12.44
CA PHE A 209 6.53 -9.35 -13.36
C PHE A 209 6.93 -9.63 -14.81
N THR A 210 7.74 -10.65 -15.09
CA THR A 210 8.00 -11.11 -16.47
C THR A 210 6.75 -11.64 -17.17
N ALA A 211 5.68 -11.98 -16.42
CA ALA A 211 4.38 -12.33 -16.98
C ALA A 211 3.70 -11.16 -17.72
N LEU A 212 4.05 -9.91 -17.38
CA LEU A 212 3.53 -8.71 -18.06
C LEU A 212 4.32 -8.45 -19.36
N THR A 213 4.14 -9.32 -20.35
CA THR A 213 4.92 -9.31 -21.61
C THR A 213 4.75 -8.04 -22.46
N LYS A 214 3.76 -7.20 -22.17
CA LYS A 214 3.51 -5.92 -22.84
C LYS A 214 4.07 -4.72 -22.10
N LEU A 215 4.62 -4.90 -20.90
CA LEU A 215 5.20 -3.84 -20.09
C LEU A 215 6.41 -3.22 -20.80
N LYS A 216 6.39 -1.90 -20.97
CA LYS A 216 7.44 -1.11 -21.63
C LYS A 216 8.11 -0.15 -20.67
N GLU A 217 7.34 0.38 -19.72
CA GLU A 217 7.81 1.34 -18.74
C GLU A 217 7.50 0.83 -17.33
N LEU A 218 8.53 0.78 -16.50
CA LEU A 218 8.45 0.40 -15.10
C LEU A 218 9.13 1.48 -14.27
N TRP A 219 8.40 2.03 -13.30
CA TRP A 219 8.90 2.98 -12.32
C TRP A 219 8.81 2.34 -10.93
N VAL A 220 9.91 2.33 -10.17
CA VAL A 220 10.00 1.73 -8.83
C VAL A 220 10.73 2.66 -7.88
#